data_AF-A0A329VK72-F1
#
_entry.id   AF-A0A329VK72-F1
#
_cell.length_a   1.000
_cell.length_b   1.000
_cell.length_c   1.000
_cell.angle_alpha   90.00
_cell.angle_beta   90.00
_cell.angle_gamma   90.00
#
_symmetry.space_group_name_H-M   'P 1'
#
loop_
_entity.id
_entity.type
_entity.pdbx_description
1 polymer ?
#
loop_
_entity_poly.entity_id
_entity_poly.type
_entity_poly.pdbx_seq_one_letter_code
_entity_poly.pdbx_strand_id
1 'polypeptide(L)' 'AVDLGMASDEENSRLTALKKYRVLLNRVDASLAPDIYWPEKPRVIE' A
#
# COMPACT_ATOMS: atom_id res chain seq x y z
N ALA A 1 -2.19 -18.58 0.57
CA ALA A 1 -3.38 -18.14 1.34
C ALA A 1 -4.31 -17.31 0.46
N VAL A 2 -3.88 -16.15 -0.03
CA VAL A 2 -4.67 -15.25 -0.90
C VAL A 2 -4.96 -15.86 -2.26
N ASP A 3 -3.93 -16.37 -2.95
CA ASP A 3 -4.07 -17.02 -4.26
C ASP A 3 -4.82 -18.36 -4.20
N LEU A 4 -5.05 -18.89 -3.00
CA LEU A 4 -5.81 -20.12 -2.76
C LEU A 4 -7.26 -19.82 -2.28
N GLY A 5 -7.68 -18.55 -2.24
CA GLY A 5 -8.99 -18.16 -1.74
C GLY A 5 -9.20 -18.37 -0.24
N MET A 6 -8.12 -18.65 0.49
CA MET A 6 -8.12 -18.90 1.94
C MET A 6 -7.75 -17.65 2.76
N ALA A 7 -7.57 -16.50 2.11
CA ALA A 7 -7.32 -15.25 2.81
C ALA A 7 -8.62 -14.74 3.42
N SER A 8 -8.54 -14.35 4.69
CA SER A 8 -9.62 -13.63 5.35
C SER A 8 -9.90 -12.30 4.64
N ASP A 9 -11.11 -11.78 4.78
CA ASP A 9 -11.50 -10.46 4.26
C ASP A 9 -10.57 -9.35 4.79
N GLU A 10 -10.03 -9.55 5.98
CA GLU A 10 -9.06 -8.66 6.60
C GLU A 10 -7.71 -8.69 5.88
N GLU A 11 -7.16 -9.87 5.59
CA GLU A 11 -5.93 -10.02 4.80
C GLU A 11 -6.10 -9.46 3.38
N ASN A 12 -7.24 -9.70 2.73
CA ASN A 12 -7.55 -9.15 1.42
C ASN A 12 -7.62 -7.62 1.43
N SER A 13 -8.22 -7.05 2.47
CA SER A 13 -8.30 -5.59 2.66
C SER A 13 -6.92 -4.98 2.88
N ARG A 14 -6.07 -5.61 3.71
CA ARG A 14 -4.68 -5.20 3.94
C ARG A 14 -3.86 -5.24 2.65
N LEU A 15 -3.97 -6.32 1.87
CA LEU A 15 -3.26 -6.46 0.60
C LEU A 15 -3.72 -5.45 -0.43
N THR A 16 -5.01 -5.16 -0.49
CA THR A 16 -5.56 -4.13 -1.38
C THR A 16 -5.03 -2.75 -0.99
N ALA A 17 -5.01 -2.43 0.31
CA ALA A 17 -4.46 -1.17 0.81
C ALA A 17 -2.95 -1.04 0.49
N LEU A 18 -2.17 -2.11 0.68
CA LEU A 18 -0.74 -2.15 0.33
C LEU A 18 -0.51 -2.02 -1.18
N LYS A 19 -1.33 -2.66 -2.02
CA LYS A 19 -1.27 -2.52 -3.48
C LYS A 19 -1.54 -1.07 -3.91
N LYS A 20 -2.59 -0.44 -3.35
CA LYS A 20 -2.88 0.98 -3.59
C LYS A 20 -1.72 1.88 -3.17
N TYR A 21 -1.18 1.64 -1.98
CA TYR A 21 -0.03 2.39 -1.47
C TYR A 21 1.20 2.29 -2.39
N ARG A 22 1.55 1.08 -2.86
CA ARG A 22 2.67 0.88 -3.80
C ARG A 22 2.47 1.63 -5.11
N VAL A 23 1.25 1.66 -5.63
CA VAL A 23 0.93 2.40 -6.85
C VAL A 23 1.10 3.90 -6.64
N LEU A 24 0.66 4.44 -5.50
CA LEU A 24 0.89 5.85 -5.17
C LEU A 24 2.38 6.16 -5.01
N LEU A 25 3.13 5.27 -4.37
CA LEU A 25 4.56 5.41 -4.16
C LEU A 25 5.34 5.44 -5.48
N ASN A 26 4.98 4.59 -6.44
CA ASN A 26 5.60 4.59 -7.78
C ASN A 26 5.33 5.89 -8.56
N ARG A 27 4.31 6.66 -8.18
CA ARG A 27 4.00 7.96 -8.79
C ARG A 27 4.65 9.12 -8.07
N VAL A 28 5.32 8.88 -6.94
CA VAL A 28 6.07 9.92 -6.23
C VAL A 28 7.24 10.33 -7.11
N ASP A 29 7.30 11.63 -7.42
CA ASP A 29 8.42 12.20 -8.13
C ASP A 29 9.57 12.49 -7.14
N ALA A 30 10.62 11.68 -7.22
CA ALA A 30 11.80 11.82 -6.37
C ALA A 30 12.65 13.07 -6.69
N SER A 31 12.38 13.76 -7.80
CA SER A 31 13.07 15.01 -8.15
C SER A 31 12.61 16.21 -7.32
N LEU A 32 11.45 16.11 -6.65
CA LEU A 32 10.92 17.15 -5.77
C LEU A 32 11.63 17.20 -4.40
N ALA A 33 12.70 16.41 -4.19
CA ALA A 33 13.45 16.44 -2.94
C ALA A 33 14.05 17.84 -2.70
N PRO A 34 13.90 18.43 -1.50
CA PRO A 34 13.43 17.83 -0.25
C PRO A 34 11.91 17.90 0.02
N ASP A 35 11.13 18.63 -0.79
CA ASP A 35 9.69 18.89 -0.63
C ASP A 35 8.78 17.76 -1.17
N ILE A 36 9.25 16.51 -1.10
CA ILE A 36 8.49 15.36 -1.59
C ILE A 36 7.29 15.06 -0.69
N TYR A 37 6.11 14.96 -1.30
CA TYR A 37 4.90 14.48 -0.64
C TYR A 37 4.83 12.95 -0.68
N TRP A 38 5.18 12.32 0.44
CA TRP A 38 5.05 10.88 0.61
C TRP A 38 3.60 10.47 0.87
N PRO A 39 3.08 9.43 0.20
CA PRO A 39 1.75 8.91 0.51
C PRO A 39 1.72 8.31 1.93
N GLU A 40 0.55 8.31 2.55
CA GLU A 40 0.36 7.71 3.88
C GLU A 40 0.44 6.18 3.82
N LYS A 41 1.20 5.60 4.75
CA LYS A 41 1.29 4.14 4.87
C LYS A 41 -0.04 3.58 5.34
N PRO A 42 -0.55 2.49 4.73
CA PRO A 42 -1.74 1.84 5.22
C PRO A 42 -1.47 1.31 6.62
N ARG A 43 -2.35 1.63 7.57
CA ARG A 43 -2.26 1.15 8.95
C ARG A 43 -2.61 -0.33 8.96
N VAL A 44 -1.60 -1.19 9.04
CA VAL A 44 -1.79 -2.61 9.31
C VAL A 44 -1.97 -2.72 10.82
N ILE A 45 -3.16 -3.12 11.27
CA ILE A 45 -3.38 -3.43 12.69
C ILE A 45 -2.74 -4.81 12.89
N GLU A 46 -1.70 -4.91 13.72
CA GLU A 46 -0.96 -6.17 13.92
C GLU A 46 -1.69 -7.09 14.90
#